data_AF-A0A5S4F7B4-F1
#
_entry.id   AF-A0A5S4F7B4-F1
#
_cell.length_a   1.000
_cell.length_b   1.000
_cell.length_c   1.000
_cell.angle_alpha   90.00
_cell.angle_beta   90.00
_cell.angle_gamma   90.00
#
_symmetry.space_group_name_H-M   'P 1'
#
loop_
_entity.id
_entity.type
_entity.pdbx_description
1 polymer ?
#
loop_
_entity_poly.entity_id
_entity_poly.type
_entity_poly.pdbx_seq_one_letter_code
_entity_poly.pdbx_strand_id
1 'polypeptide(L)'
;MYHGRVPEGAVYVGRAAPGLRASPYNSPHSVRRQGCRACGGRVHERGEVIELYRVHLREHPELVGQARAELKGKDLACWCSLDLACHADVLLAVVAGEEP
;
A
#
# COMPACT_ATOMS: atom_id res chain seq x y z
N MET A 1 -5.43 -1.76 -18.86
CA MET A 1 -5.34 -0.28 -18.97
C MET A 1 -4.38 0.19 -17.88
N TYR A 2 -3.21 0.70 -18.26
CA TYR A 2 -2.28 1.35 -17.32
C TYR A 2 -2.88 2.73 -17.02
N HIS A 3 -3.42 2.93 -15.81
CA HIS A 3 -3.93 4.23 -15.39
C HIS A 3 -2.75 5.13 -15.00
N GLY A 4 -1.85 5.43 -15.94
CA GLY A 4 -0.51 6.03 -15.75
C GLY A 4 -0.45 7.37 -15.00
N ARG A 5 -1.55 7.86 -14.42
CA ARG A 5 -1.65 9.04 -13.59
C ARG A 5 -2.43 8.75 -12.31
N VAL A 6 -1.89 9.28 -11.23
CA VAL A 6 -2.63 9.45 -9.97
C VAL A 6 -3.78 10.43 -10.25
N PRO A 7 -5.04 10.10 -9.90
CA PRO A 7 -6.15 11.03 -10.02
C PRO A 7 -5.86 12.35 -9.31
N GLU A 8 -6.42 13.44 -9.82
CA GLU A 8 -6.29 14.76 -9.19
C GLU A 8 -6.86 14.71 -7.76
N GLY A 9 -6.13 15.29 -6.79
CA GLY A 9 -6.51 15.29 -5.38
C GLY A 9 -6.16 14.01 -4.61
N ALA A 10 -5.87 12.89 -5.29
CA ALA A 10 -5.51 11.64 -4.61
C ALA A 10 -4.03 11.62 -4.17
N VAL A 11 -3.77 11.04 -3.00
CA VAL A 11 -2.42 10.79 -2.50
C VAL A 11 -1.91 9.46 -3.03
N TYR A 12 -0.75 9.48 -3.65
CA TYR A 12 -0.08 8.26 -4.09
C TYR A 12 0.51 7.49 -2.90
N VAL A 13 0.08 6.24 -2.73
CA VAL A 13 0.55 5.34 -1.65
C VAL A 13 1.31 4.12 -2.18
N GLY A 14 1.65 4.10 -3.47
CA GLY A 14 2.32 2.96 -4.10
C GLY A 14 3.84 2.98 -4.04
N ARG A 15 4.44 1.88 -4.53
CA ARG A 15 5.89 1.76 -4.76
C ARG A 15 6.37 2.72 -5.86
N ALA A 16 7.67 2.95 -5.96
CA ALA A 16 8.23 3.73 -7.07
C ALA A 16 7.76 3.20 -8.44
N ALA A 17 7.35 4.12 -9.30
CA ALA A 17 6.93 3.87 -10.68
C ALA A 17 7.48 5.01 -11.57
N PRO A 18 7.52 4.85 -12.90
CA PRO A 18 7.99 5.93 -13.78
C PRO A 18 7.25 7.24 -13.50
N GLY A 19 7.99 8.28 -13.12
CA GLY A 19 7.44 9.59 -12.77
C GLY A 19 6.84 9.71 -11.36
N LEU A 20 6.85 8.66 -10.55
CA LEU A 20 6.31 8.66 -9.18
C LEU A 20 7.34 8.13 -8.18
N ARG A 21 7.62 8.92 -7.13
CA ARG A 21 8.44 8.47 -6.00
C ARG A 21 7.68 7.42 -5.19
N ALA A 22 8.40 6.49 -4.58
CA ALA A 22 7.80 5.56 -3.64
C ALA A 22 7.21 6.35 -2.46
N SER A 23 5.98 6.03 -2.10
CA SER A 23 5.35 6.55 -0.89
C SER A 23 5.96 5.90 0.35
N PRO A 24 6.08 6.60 1.50
CA PRO A 24 6.42 5.94 2.76
C PRO A 24 5.41 4.83 3.12
N TYR A 25 4.16 4.95 2.66
CA TYR A 25 3.10 3.98 2.90
C TYR A 25 3.03 2.85 1.87
N ASN A 26 4.05 2.69 1.02
CA ASN A 26 4.04 1.60 0.04
C ASN A 26 4.15 0.22 0.72
N SER A 27 3.47 -0.78 0.17
CA SER A 27 3.69 -2.17 0.62
C SER A 27 5.08 -2.67 0.16
N PRO A 28 5.93 -3.16 1.09
CA PRO A 28 7.22 -3.78 0.73
C PRO A 28 7.03 -5.14 0.06
N HIS A 29 5.86 -5.75 0.19
CA HIS A 29 5.52 -7.08 -0.34
C HIS A 29 4.80 -6.97 -1.70
N SER A 30 5.01 -7.97 -2.58
CA SER A 30 4.45 -7.91 -3.94
C SER A 30 3.97 -9.26 -4.45
N VAL A 31 2.85 -9.24 -5.20
CA VAL A 31 2.28 -10.39 -5.92
C VAL A 31 2.98 -10.68 -7.26
N ARG A 32 4.23 -10.21 -7.43
CA ARG A 32 4.96 -10.37 -8.71
C ARG A 32 5.35 -11.85 -8.90
N ARG A 33 5.15 -12.37 -10.11
CA ARG A 33 5.58 -13.73 -10.49
C ARG A 33 7.10 -13.93 -10.41
N GLN A 34 7.88 -12.85 -10.51
CA GLN A 34 9.33 -12.88 -10.35
C GLN A 34 9.78 -12.99 -8.88
N GLY A 35 8.83 -13.03 -7.94
CA GLY A 35 9.11 -13.10 -6.52
C GLY A 35 9.12 -11.74 -5.83
N CYS A 36 8.87 -11.77 -4.52
CA CYS A 36 8.91 -10.64 -3.62
C CYS A 36 10.33 -10.40 -3.11
N ARG A 37 10.89 -9.22 -3.40
CA ARG A 37 12.25 -8.85 -2.96
C ARG A 37 12.42 -8.81 -1.45
N ALA A 38 11.40 -8.32 -0.72
CA ALA A 38 11.42 -8.29 0.74
C ALA A 38 11.39 -9.69 1.38
N CYS A 39 10.98 -10.72 0.62
CA CYS A 39 10.82 -12.09 1.11
C CYS A 39 11.76 -13.08 0.40
N GLY A 40 12.93 -12.62 -0.04
CA GLY A 40 13.95 -13.50 -0.65
C GLY A 40 13.51 -14.17 -1.95
N GLY A 41 12.60 -13.56 -2.71
CA GLY A 41 12.11 -14.09 -3.98
C GLY A 41 10.88 -14.99 -3.88
N ARG A 42 10.30 -15.18 -2.69
CA ARG A 42 9.03 -15.92 -2.54
C ARG A 42 7.92 -15.28 -3.37
N VAL A 43 7.15 -16.10 -4.09
CA VAL A 43 5.92 -15.67 -4.77
C VAL A 43 4.79 -15.72 -3.76
N HIS A 44 4.01 -14.65 -3.68
CA HIS A 44 2.90 -14.54 -2.75
C HIS A 44 1.57 -14.39 -3.48
N GLU A 45 0.54 -14.95 -2.87
CA GLU A 45 -0.83 -14.61 -3.21
C GLU A 45 -1.21 -13.23 -2.66
N ARG A 46 -2.27 -12.63 -3.22
CA ARG A 46 -2.68 -11.29 -2.83
C ARG A 46 -3.04 -11.17 -1.35
N GLY A 47 -3.81 -12.12 -0.82
CA GLY A 47 -4.18 -12.13 0.59
C GLY A 47 -2.96 -12.15 1.50
N GLU A 48 -1.94 -12.96 1.16
CA GLU A 48 -0.68 -13.00 1.91
C GLU A 48 0.04 -11.64 1.90
N VAL A 49 0.10 -10.97 0.75
CA VAL A 49 0.73 -9.64 0.64
C VAL A 49 0.00 -8.61 1.49
N ILE A 50 -1.34 -8.69 1.57
CA ILE A 50 -2.13 -7.81 2.42
C ILE A 50 -1.84 -8.10 3.90
N GLU A 51 -1.87 -9.37 4.33
CA GLU A 51 -1.55 -9.73 5.72
C GLU A 51 -0.13 -9.34 6.12
N LEU A 52 0.85 -9.56 5.25
CA LEU A 52 2.22 -9.12 5.47
C LEU A 52 2.32 -7.59 5.60
N TYR A 53 1.51 -6.86 4.83
CA TYR A 53 1.45 -5.40 4.96
C TYR A 53 0.80 -4.94 6.27
N ARG A 54 -0.23 -5.63 6.75
CA ARG A 54 -0.81 -5.40 8.08
C ARG A 54 0.22 -5.61 9.18
N VAL A 55 0.95 -6.74 9.13
CA VAL A 55 2.04 -7.05 10.06
C VAL A 55 3.10 -5.95 10.01
N HIS A 56 3.52 -5.53 8.81
CA HIS A 56 4.47 -4.44 8.66
C HIS A 56 4.01 -3.15 9.35
N LEU A 57 2.74 -2.75 9.21
CA LEU A 57 2.22 -1.56 9.89
C LEU A 57 2.17 -1.74 11.42
N ARG A 58 1.82 -2.93 11.93
CA ARG A 58 1.84 -3.21 13.38
C ARG A 58 3.25 -3.15 13.97
N GLU A 59 4.26 -3.53 13.21
CA GLU A 59 5.66 -3.42 13.60
C GLU A 59 6.20 -1.99 13.52
N HIS A 60 5.49 -1.08 12.85
CA HIS A 60 5.89 0.31 12.61
C HIS A 60 4.78 1.29 13.05
N PRO A 61 4.48 1.37 14.37
CA PRO A 61 3.40 2.21 14.89
C PRO A 61 3.58 3.70 14.58
N GLU A 62 4.81 4.16 14.34
CA GLU A 62 5.10 5.51 13.87
C GLU A 62 4.51 5.79 12.47
N LEU A 63 4.55 4.81 11.56
CA LEU A 63 3.93 4.92 10.23
C LEU A 63 2.40 4.94 10.34
N VAL A 64 1.83 4.19 11.29
CA VAL A 64 0.39 4.20 11.58
C VAL A 64 -0.05 5.58 12.07
N GLY A 65 0.67 6.15 13.03
CA GLY A 65 0.42 7.51 13.53
C GLY A 65 0.54 8.56 12.43
N GLN A 66 1.58 8.47 11.60
CA GLN A 66 1.79 9.36 10.47
C GLN A 66 0.67 9.24 9.44
N ALA A 67 0.26 8.01 9.08
CA ALA A 67 -0.83 7.76 8.15
C ALA A 67 -2.15 8.36 8.66
N ARG A 68 -2.48 8.17 9.94
CA ARG A 68 -3.68 8.76 10.57
C ARG A 68 -3.67 10.29 10.52
N ALA A 69 -2.52 10.93 10.65
CA ALA A 69 -2.39 12.38 10.59
C ALA A 69 -2.43 12.92 9.14
N GLU A 70 -1.69 12.28 8.23
CA GLU A 70 -1.45 12.81 6.89
C GLU A 70 -2.47 12.37 5.84
N LEU A 71 -3.11 11.21 6.00
CA LEU A 71 -4.01 10.64 5.01
C LEU A 71 -5.49 10.85 5.32
N LYS A 72 -5.82 11.41 6.50
CA LYS A 72 -7.20 11.66 6.91
C LYS A 72 -7.94 12.57 5.93
N GLY A 73 -9.08 12.08 5.45
CA GLY A 73 -9.94 12.80 4.51
C GLY A 73 -9.39 12.89 3.09
N LYS A 74 -8.40 12.07 2.73
CA LYS A 74 -7.80 12.06 1.39
C LYS A 74 -8.16 10.78 0.64
N ASP A 75 -8.36 10.91 -0.66
CA ASP A 75 -8.43 9.76 -1.55
C ASP A 75 -7.02 9.17 -1.75
N LEU A 76 -6.92 7.85 -1.81
CA LEU A 76 -5.65 7.14 -1.97
C LEU A 76 -5.56 6.48 -3.34
N ALA A 77 -4.38 6.51 -3.95
CA ALA A 77 -4.11 5.85 -5.22
C ALA A 77 -2.95 4.85 -5.13
N CYS A 78 -3.19 3.63 -5.62
CA CYS A 78 -2.23 2.54 -5.73
C CYS A 78 -2.23 1.94 -7.16
N TRP A 79 -1.24 1.09 -7.47
CA TRP A 79 -1.20 0.31 -8.72
C TRP A 79 -1.82 -1.08 -8.59
N CYS A 80 -2.49 -1.37 -7.49
CA CYS A 80 -3.20 -2.63 -7.35
C CYS A 80 -4.45 -2.62 -8.24
N SER A 81 -4.91 -3.82 -8.61
CA SER A 81 -6.18 -3.98 -9.31
C SER A 81 -7.32 -3.48 -8.42
N LEU A 82 -8.25 -2.69 -8.98
CA LEU A 82 -9.34 -2.08 -8.22
C LEU A 82 -10.37 -3.10 -7.72
N ASP A 83 -10.56 -4.20 -8.44
CA ASP A 83 -11.54 -5.25 -8.09
C ASP A 83 -11.02 -6.26 -7.04
N LEU A 84 -9.85 -6.03 -6.47
CA LEU A 84 -9.19 -6.96 -5.55
C LEU A 84 -8.60 -6.17 -4.37
N ALA A 85 -8.41 -6.83 -3.23
CA ALA A 85 -7.78 -6.22 -2.06
C ALA A 85 -6.46 -5.47 -2.39
N CYS A 86 -6.40 -4.18 -2.06
CA CYS A 86 -5.22 -3.31 -2.15
C CYS A 86 -4.68 -3.02 -0.75
N HIS A 87 -3.39 -2.70 -0.67
CA HIS A 87 -2.78 -2.20 0.55
C HIS A 87 -3.33 -0.83 0.98
N ALA A 88 -3.88 -0.06 0.02
CA ALA A 88 -4.58 1.20 0.30
C ALA A 88 -5.84 0.97 1.15
N ASP A 89 -6.51 -0.18 1.02
CA ASP A 89 -7.68 -0.51 1.84
C ASP A 89 -7.31 -0.64 3.31
N VAL A 90 -6.13 -1.23 3.60
CA VAL A 90 -5.58 -1.31 4.96
C VAL A 90 -5.28 0.09 5.51
N LEU A 91 -4.70 0.97 4.70
CA LEU A 91 -4.47 2.37 5.12
C LEU A 91 -5.78 3.10 5.39
N LEU A 92 -6.82 2.91 4.57
CA LEU A 92 -8.13 3.52 4.80
C LEU A 92 -8.73 3.06 6.14
N ALA A 93 -8.66 1.77 6.46
CA ALA A 93 -9.09 1.24 7.76
C ALA A 93 -8.30 1.87 8.93
N VAL A 94 -6.97 1.94 8.81
CA VAL A 94 -6.09 2.57 9.81
C VAL A 94 -6.48 4.03 10.06
N VAL A 95 -6.77 4.78 8.99
CA VAL A 95 -7.14 6.20 9.04
C VAL A 95 -8.56 6.38 9.61
N ALA A 96 -9.43 5.38 9.46
CA ALA A 96 -10.73 5.31 10.12
C ALA A 96 -10.65 4.98 11.63
N GLY A 97 -9.45 4.67 12.14
CA GLY A 97 -9.21 4.37 13.55
C GLY A 97 -9.14 2.88 13.87
N GLU A 98 -9.19 2.01 12.86
CA GLU A 98 -8.98 0.59 13.03
C GLU A 98 -7.49 0.27 13.22
N GLU A 99 -7.22 -0.92 13.78
CA GLU A 99 -5.89 -1.49 13.78
C GLU A 99 -5.57 -2.12 12.41
N PRO A 100 -4.30 -2.16 11.99
CA PRO A 100 -3.91 -2.68 10.68
C PRO A 100 -4.31 -4.15 10.42
#